data_AF-A0A7W4KR59-F1
#
_entry.id   AF-A0A7W4KR59-F1
#
_cell.length_a   1.000
_cell.length_b   1.000
_cell.length_c   1.000
_cell.angle_alpha   90.00
_cell.angle_beta   90.00
_cell.angle_gamma   90.00
#
_symmetry.space_group_name_H-M   'P 1'
#
loop_
_entity.id
_entity.type
_entity.pdbx_description
1 polymer ?
#
loop_
_entity_poly.entity_id
_entity_poly.type
_entity_poly.pdbx_seq_one_letter_code
_entity_poly.pdbx_strand_id
1 'polypeptide(L)'
;DGNDADDWRTAFRAAGGVLSDELKQRHIERVARRELVQEYDNLAVVLNFERERLKGACDSTATAYRKAHHHLLSLYAEHELEHALNETCEALVRAMHLSILVQENPLANTTGHQGYVAPDKAVMQQVKSSLEQKIKQMQISLTGEPVLRLTGLSAATLPHMDYEVAGTPAQRKVWQDKIDQQGAVLKARGLLS
;
A
#
# COMPACT_ATOMS: atom_id res chain seq x y z
N ASP A 1 -32.49 32.86 -7.87
CA ASP A 1 -33.92 32.75 -8.20
C ASP A 1 -34.75 32.94 -6.97
N GLY A 2 -35.70 33.88 -7.04
CA GLY A 2 -36.46 34.43 -5.93
C GLY A 2 -37.25 33.37 -5.16
N ASN A 3 -37.55 33.68 -3.90
CA ASN A 3 -38.13 32.79 -2.92
C ASN A 3 -39.56 32.36 -3.29
N ASP A 4 -39.69 31.42 -4.23
CA ASP A 4 -40.95 30.82 -4.72
C ASP A 4 -41.85 30.32 -3.57
N ALA A 5 -41.25 29.99 -2.41
CA ALA A 5 -41.97 29.66 -1.19
C ALA A 5 -42.71 30.87 -0.59
N ASP A 6 -42.09 32.05 -0.57
CA ASP A 6 -42.69 33.30 -0.07
C ASP A 6 -43.70 33.87 -1.06
N ASP A 7 -43.46 33.74 -2.37
CA ASP A 7 -44.40 34.16 -3.41
C ASP A 7 -45.69 33.34 -3.35
N TRP A 8 -45.58 32.02 -3.18
CA TRP A 8 -46.75 31.15 -2.99
C TRP A 8 -47.51 31.47 -1.71
N ARG A 9 -46.82 31.69 -0.58
CA ARG A 9 -47.47 32.03 0.70
C ARG A 9 -48.20 33.37 0.61
N THR A 10 -47.63 34.32 -0.11
CA THR A 10 -48.23 35.65 -0.33
C THR A 10 -49.48 35.53 -1.21
N ALA A 11 -49.42 34.79 -2.32
CA ALA A 11 -50.57 34.54 -3.18
C ALA A 11 -51.71 33.79 -2.46
N PHE A 12 -51.38 32.80 -1.62
CA PHE A 12 -52.37 32.08 -0.82
C PHE A 12 -53.08 32.98 0.20
N ARG A 13 -52.36 33.88 0.86
CA ARG A 13 -52.96 34.88 1.77
C ARG A 13 -53.80 35.90 1.02
N ALA A 14 -53.34 36.36 -0.15
CA ALA A 14 -54.07 37.30 -0.99
C ALA A 14 -55.39 36.71 -1.51
N ALA A 15 -55.43 35.40 -1.77
CA ALA A 15 -56.63 34.66 -2.15
C ALA A 15 -57.60 34.37 -0.97
N GLY A 16 -57.33 34.90 0.23
CA GLY A 16 -58.18 34.68 1.41
C GLY A 16 -58.19 33.23 1.91
N GLY A 17 -57.16 32.43 1.58
CA GLY A 17 -57.09 31.01 1.94
C GLY A 17 -57.84 30.07 1.00
N VAL A 18 -58.42 30.56 -0.11
CA VAL A 18 -59.04 29.72 -1.13
C VAL A 18 -57.97 29.06 -2.00
N LEU A 19 -57.98 27.72 -2.08
CA LEU A 19 -57.01 26.94 -2.83
C LEU A 19 -57.51 26.69 -4.27
N SER A 20 -57.10 27.54 -5.22
CA SER A 20 -57.35 27.29 -6.64
C SER A 20 -56.53 26.09 -7.15
N ASP A 21 -56.93 25.51 -8.27
CA ASP A 21 -56.20 24.39 -8.90
C ASP A 21 -54.75 24.79 -9.24
N GLU A 22 -54.52 26.02 -9.68
CA GLU A 22 -53.19 26.56 -9.95
C GLU A 22 -52.33 26.67 -8.67
N LEU A 23 -52.89 27.17 -7.57
CA LEU A 23 -52.19 27.26 -6.29
C LEU A 23 -51.90 25.87 -5.71
N LYS A 24 -52.82 24.91 -5.89
CA LYS A 24 -52.64 23.51 -5.50
C LYS A 24 -51.52 22.86 -6.30
N GLN A 25 -51.50 23.03 -7.62
CA GLN A 25 -50.46 22.48 -8.48
C GLN A 25 -49.08 23.04 -8.14
N ARG A 26 -48.96 24.36 -7.97
CA ARG A 26 -47.70 25.00 -7.53
C ARG A 26 -47.24 24.49 -6.16
N HIS A 27 -48.16 24.26 -5.22
CA HIS A 27 -47.82 23.69 -3.93
C HIS A 27 -47.27 22.27 -4.03
N ILE A 28 -47.96 21.41 -4.79
CA ILE A 28 -47.55 20.01 -5.01
C ILE A 28 -46.17 19.97 -5.67
N GLU A 29 -45.96 20.77 -6.71
CA GLU A 29 -44.67 20.85 -7.41
C GLU A 29 -43.55 21.28 -6.45
N ARG A 30 -43.80 22.30 -5.63
CA ARG A 30 -42.83 22.75 -4.63
C ARG A 30 -42.52 21.68 -3.57
N VAL A 31 -43.53 20.97 -3.08
CA VAL A 31 -43.33 19.86 -2.13
C VAL A 31 -42.53 18.76 -2.79
N ALA A 32 -42.87 18.35 -4.01
CA ALA A 32 -42.13 17.34 -4.77
C ALA A 32 -40.66 17.74 -4.98
N ARG A 33 -40.38 19.00 -5.36
CA ARG A 33 -39.00 19.51 -5.48
C ARG A 33 -38.24 19.46 -4.14
N ARG A 34 -38.90 19.81 -3.04
CA ARG A 34 -38.29 19.76 -1.70
C ARG A 34 -37.94 18.32 -1.29
N GLU A 35 -38.86 17.38 -1.48
CA GLU A 35 -38.62 15.96 -1.19
C GLU A 35 -37.47 15.41 -2.07
N LEU A 36 -37.43 15.77 -3.35
CA LEU A 36 -36.33 15.37 -4.24
C LEU A 36 -34.98 15.90 -3.76
N VAL A 37 -34.89 17.17 -3.34
CA VAL A 37 -33.65 17.73 -2.78
C VAL A 37 -33.21 16.95 -1.54
N GLN A 38 -34.14 16.57 -0.67
CA GLN A 38 -33.85 15.74 0.49
C GLN A 38 -33.32 14.35 0.11
N GLU A 39 -33.86 13.73 -0.94
CA GLU A 39 -33.33 12.46 -1.47
C GLU A 39 -31.91 12.61 -2.06
N TYR A 40 -31.60 13.73 -2.72
CA TYR A 40 -30.24 14.03 -3.18
C TYR A 40 -29.25 14.20 -2.03
N ASP A 41 -29.66 14.91 -0.97
CA ASP A 41 -28.84 15.06 0.24
C ASP A 41 -28.59 13.71 0.91
N ASN A 42 -29.62 12.86 1.00
CA ASN A 42 -29.50 11.49 1.51
C ASN A 42 -28.55 10.63 0.66
N LEU A 43 -28.65 10.72 -0.67
CA LEU A 43 -27.75 10.01 -1.59
C LEU A 43 -26.29 10.45 -1.41
N ALA A 44 -26.04 11.74 -1.22
CA ALA A 44 -24.69 12.24 -0.96
C ALA A 44 -24.09 11.66 0.33
N VAL A 45 -24.91 11.46 1.37
CA VAL A 45 -24.48 10.80 2.62
C VAL A 45 -24.09 9.34 2.36
N VAL A 46 -24.93 8.60 1.62
CA VAL A 46 -24.66 7.19 1.28
C VAL A 46 -23.40 7.03 0.43
N LEU A 47 -23.25 7.84 -0.62
CA LEU A 47 -22.07 7.81 -1.49
C LEU A 47 -20.78 8.12 -0.72
N ASN A 48 -20.82 9.05 0.23
CA ASN A 48 -19.66 9.32 1.08
C ASN A 48 -19.32 8.13 1.97
N PHE A 49 -20.32 7.47 2.56
CA PHE A 49 -20.11 6.25 3.34
C PHE A 49 -19.52 5.11 2.51
N GLU A 50 -20.06 4.86 1.31
CA GLU A 50 -19.52 3.85 0.38
C GLU A 50 -18.09 4.16 -0.03
N ARG A 51 -17.79 5.43 -0.31
CA ARG A 51 -16.42 5.89 -0.62
C ARG A 51 -15.48 5.62 0.55
N GLU A 52 -15.86 5.95 1.79
CA GLU A 52 -15.03 5.67 2.96
C GLU A 52 -14.78 4.16 3.10
N ARG A 53 -15.82 3.32 2.95
CA ARG A 53 -15.68 1.86 2.95
C ARG A 53 -14.72 1.35 1.87
N LEU A 54 -14.81 1.89 0.66
CA LEU A 54 -13.92 1.54 -0.46
C LEU A 54 -12.47 1.92 -0.16
N LYS A 55 -12.20 3.07 0.47
CA LYS A 55 -10.83 3.45 0.85
C LYS A 55 -10.15 2.40 1.73
N GLY A 56 -10.85 1.88 2.74
CA GLY A 56 -10.29 0.83 3.59
C GLY A 56 -10.07 -0.50 2.85
N ALA A 57 -10.95 -0.84 1.91
CA ALA A 57 -10.75 -2.00 1.04
C ALA A 57 -9.52 -1.82 0.14
N CYS A 58 -9.33 -0.64 -0.46
CA CYS A 58 -8.14 -0.31 -1.25
C CYS A 58 -6.86 -0.42 -0.42
N ASP A 59 -6.81 0.15 0.80
CA ASP A 59 -5.64 0.03 1.68
C ASP A 59 -5.33 -1.43 2.05
N SER A 60 -6.36 -2.23 2.32
CA SER A 60 -6.20 -3.65 2.68
C SER A 60 -5.60 -4.47 1.53
N THR A 61 -6.10 -4.26 0.31
CA THR A 61 -5.65 -4.96 -0.90
C THR A 61 -4.27 -4.46 -1.33
N ALA A 62 -3.99 -3.17 -1.20
CA ALA A 62 -2.67 -2.59 -1.44
C ALA A 62 -1.61 -3.17 -0.48
N THR A 63 -1.94 -3.29 0.81
CA THR A 63 -1.07 -3.92 1.81
C THR A 63 -0.81 -5.38 1.46
N ALA A 64 -1.84 -6.13 1.07
CA ALA A 64 -1.71 -7.53 0.66
C ALA A 64 -0.79 -7.67 -0.57
N TYR A 65 -0.98 -6.82 -1.58
CA TYR A 65 -0.12 -6.76 -2.77
C TYR A 65 1.34 -6.48 -2.42
N ARG A 66 1.61 -5.45 -1.60
CA ARG A 66 2.98 -5.11 -1.18
C ARG A 66 3.65 -6.26 -0.42
N LYS A 67 2.91 -6.93 0.47
CA LYS A 67 3.42 -8.10 1.19
C LYS A 67 3.74 -9.26 0.26
N ALA A 68 2.85 -9.56 -0.68
CA ALA A 68 3.05 -10.63 -1.66
C ALA A 68 4.25 -10.32 -2.57
N HIS A 69 4.38 -9.07 -3.03
CA HIS A 69 5.52 -8.61 -3.82
C HIS A 69 6.83 -8.75 -3.05
N HIS A 70 6.89 -8.25 -1.82
CA HIS A 70 8.08 -8.37 -0.98
C HIS A 70 8.45 -9.83 -0.72
N HIS A 71 7.46 -10.68 -0.39
CA HIS A 71 7.69 -12.10 -0.14
C HIS A 71 8.27 -12.81 -1.37
N LEU A 72 7.72 -12.57 -2.55
CA LEU A 72 8.23 -13.14 -3.80
C LEU A 72 9.66 -12.69 -4.06
N LEU A 73 9.95 -11.39 -3.90
CA LEU A 73 11.28 -10.84 -4.14
C LEU A 73 12.31 -11.40 -3.14
N SER A 74 11.92 -11.58 -1.88
CA SER A 74 12.75 -12.23 -0.86
C SER A 74 13.07 -13.68 -1.24
N LEU A 75 12.06 -14.46 -1.61
CA LEU A 75 12.27 -15.86 -2.03
C LEU A 75 13.20 -15.97 -3.25
N TYR A 76 13.01 -15.09 -4.24
CA TYR A 76 13.88 -15.05 -5.41
C TYR A 76 15.33 -14.69 -5.01
N ALA A 77 15.52 -13.65 -4.20
CA ALA A 77 16.86 -13.24 -3.76
C ALA A 77 17.57 -14.31 -2.90
N GLU A 78 16.82 -15.00 -2.03
CA GLU A 78 17.33 -16.12 -1.24
C GLU A 78 17.78 -17.27 -2.15
N HIS A 79 16.95 -17.66 -3.11
CA HIS A 79 17.27 -18.71 -4.08
C HIS A 79 18.50 -18.36 -4.94
N GLU A 80 18.57 -17.15 -5.49
CA GLU A 80 19.70 -16.71 -6.32
C GLU A 80 21.01 -16.70 -5.53
N LEU A 81 20.98 -16.26 -4.26
CA LEU A 81 22.16 -16.27 -3.40
C LEU A 81 22.60 -17.70 -3.07
N GLU A 82 21.65 -18.56 -2.68
CA GLU A 82 21.94 -19.96 -2.36
C GLU A 82 22.51 -20.71 -3.58
N HIS A 83 21.90 -20.54 -4.74
CA HIS A 83 22.37 -21.13 -5.99
C HIS A 83 23.79 -20.66 -6.33
N ALA A 84 24.06 -19.35 -6.23
CA ALA A 84 25.39 -18.81 -6.49
C ALA A 84 26.45 -19.39 -5.55
N LEU A 85 26.16 -19.46 -4.25
CA LEU A 85 27.08 -19.99 -3.25
C LEU A 85 27.37 -21.49 -3.44
N ASN A 86 26.35 -22.27 -3.76
CA ASN A 86 26.47 -23.73 -3.85
C ASN A 86 27.04 -24.20 -5.20
N GLU A 87 26.62 -23.59 -6.30
CA GLU A 87 26.92 -24.11 -7.65
C GLU A 87 28.05 -23.33 -8.36
N THR A 88 28.29 -22.06 -8.01
CA THR A 88 29.18 -21.19 -8.82
C THR A 88 30.46 -20.76 -8.11
N CYS A 89 30.54 -20.86 -6.78
CA CYS A 89 31.68 -20.33 -6.01
C CYS A 89 32.88 -21.29 -5.86
N GLU A 90 32.87 -22.48 -6.48
CA GLU A 90 33.91 -23.51 -6.31
C GLU A 90 35.34 -22.98 -6.56
N ALA A 91 35.53 -22.23 -7.64
CA ALA A 91 36.85 -21.70 -8.01
C ALA A 91 37.40 -20.73 -6.94
N LEU A 92 36.53 -19.91 -6.34
CA LEU A 92 36.92 -19.00 -5.26
C LEU A 92 37.28 -19.78 -4.00
N VAL A 93 36.48 -20.77 -3.60
CA VAL A 93 36.74 -21.63 -2.44
C VAL A 93 38.09 -22.36 -2.59
N ARG A 94 38.36 -22.91 -3.78
CA ARG A 94 39.65 -23.54 -4.09
C ARG A 94 40.83 -22.56 -3.96
N ALA A 95 40.69 -21.35 -4.49
CA ALA A 95 41.73 -20.32 -4.41
C ALA A 95 41.99 -19.88 -2.96
N MET A 96 40.93 -19.72 -2.16
CA MET A 96 41.02 -19.42 -0.73
C MET A 96 41.76 -20.54 0.02
N HIS A 97 41.35 -21.79 -0.20
CA HIS A 97 41.99 -22.95 0.43
C HIS A 97 43.48 -23.04 0.09
N LEU A 98 43.84 -22.84 -1.18
CA LEU A 98 45.24 -22.81 -1.60
C LEU A 98 46.02 -21.68 -0.92
N SER A 99 45.43 -20.48 -0.80
CA SER A 99 46.06 -19.34 -0.14
C SER A 99 46.30 -19.60 1.35
N ILE A 100 45.32 -20.20 2.04
CA ILE A 100 45.43 -20.61 3.45
C ILE A 100 46.58 -21.60 3.62
N LEU A 101 46.63 -22.68 2.83
CA LEU A 101 47.71 -23.69 2.91
C LEU A 101 49.10 -23.08 2.73
N VAL A 102 49.24 -22.10 1.83
CA VAL A 102 50.53 -21.41 1.61
C VAL A 102 50.90 -20.55 2.82
N GLN A 103 49.94 -19.86 3.43
CA GLN A 103 50.16 -19.00 4.59
C GLN A 103 50.33 -19.76 5.91
N GLU A 104 49.79 -20.98 6.02
CA GLU A 104 50.04 -21.91 7.13
C GLU A 104 51.48 -22.45 7.13
N ASN A 105 52.20 -22.32 6.01
CA ASN A 105 53.61 -22.70 5.96
C ASN A 105 54.41 -21.93 7.01
N PRO A 106 55.19 -22.61 7.88
CA PRO A 106 55.97 -21.94 8.93
C PRO A 106 56.93 -20.85 8.41
N LEU A 107 57.36 -20.93 7.15
CA LEU A 107 58.22 -19.94 6.51
C LEU A 107 57.45 -18.68 6.03
N ALA A 108 56.12 -18.71 5.97
CA ALA A 108 55.30 -17.61 5.48
C ALA A 108 55.01 -16.54 6.56
N ASN A 109 55.11 -16.89 7.85
CA ASN A 109 54.89 -15.93 8.93
C ASN A 109 56.12 -15.04 9.16
N THR A 110 56.08 -13.82 8.62
CA THR A 110 57.14 -12.82 8.76
C THR A 110 56.91 -11.83 9.92
N THR A 111 55.76 -11.88 10.60
CA THR A 111 55.35 -10.87 11.62
C THR A 111 55.70 -11.27 13.06
N GLY A 112 56.27 -12.45 13.29
CA GLY A 112 56.57 -12.93 14.64
C GLY A 112 55.30 -13.24 15.45
N HIS A 113 55.42 -13.37 16.78
CA HIS A 113 54.27 -13.70 17.63
C HIS A 113 53.30 -12.53 17.85
N GLN A 114 53.79 -11.28 17.73
CA GLN A 114 52.99 -10.08 17.91
C GLN A 114 52.38 -9.65 16.57
N GLY A 115 51.05 -9.71 16.46
CA GLY A 115 50.34 -9.35 15.23
C GLY A 115 50.08 -10.53 14.29
N TYR A 116 50.40 -11.75 14.70
CA TYR A 116 49.99 -12.94 13.96
C TYR A 116 48.46 -13.02 13.87
N VAL A 117 47.96 -13.05 12.65
CA VAL A 117 46.56 -13.35 12.33
C VAL A 117 46.54 -14.71 11.68
N ALA A 118 45.66 -15.59 12.16
CA ALA A 118 45.50 -16.91 11.58
C ALA A 118 45.16 -16.79 10.07
N PRO A 119 45.80 -17.60 9.19
CA PRO A 119 45.63 -17.52 7.74
C PRO A 119 44.18 -17.54 7.26
N ASP A 120 43.34 -18.36 7.88
CA ASP A 120 41.90 -18.44 7.59
C ASP A 120 41.21 -17.08 7.78
N LYS A 121 41.49 -16.40 8.89
CA LYS A 121 40.93 -15.08 9.20
C LYS A 121 41.44 -14.01 8.25
N ALA A 122 42.73 -14.05 7.90
CA ALA A 122 43.34 -13.10 6.98
C ALA A 122 42.72 -13.21 5.58
N VAL A 123 42.60 -14.43 5.05
CA VAL A 123 42.01 -14.70 3.74
C VAL A 123 40.52 -14.36 3.72
N MET A 124 39.76 -14.74 4.76
CA MET A 124 38.34 -14.39 4.87
C MET A 124 38.12 -12.87 4.87
N GLN A 125 38.94 -12.11 5.59
CA GLN A 125 38.81 -10.66 5.64
C GLN A 125 39.16 -10.01 4.29
N GLN A 126 40.15 -10.54 3.57
CA GLN A 126 40.50 -10.07 2.23
C GLN A 126 39.36 -10.30 1.23
N VAL A 127 38.76 -11.50 1.25
CA VAL A 127 37.62 -11.86 0.39
C VAL A 127 36.42 -10.99 0.71
N LYS A 128 36.07 -10.84 2.00
CA LYS A 128 34.98 -9.96 2.45
C LYS A 128 35.15 -8.54 1.93
N SER A 129 36.32 -7.94 2.15
CA SER A 129 36.61 -6.55 1.73
C SER A 129 36.46 -6.37 0.22
N SER A 130 36.94 -7.35 -0.55
CA SER A 130 36.85 -7.34 -2.01
C SER A 130 35.42 -7.50 -2.51
N LEU A 131 34.64 -8.40 -1.91
CA LEU A 131 33.23 -8.61 -2.24
C LEU A 131 32.39 -7.39 -1.89
N GLU A 132 32.57 -6.79 -0.70
CA GLU A 132 31.87 -5.57 -0.29
C GLU A 132 32.12 -4.42 -1.27
N GLN A 133 33.36 -4.27 -1.77
CA GLN A 133 33.68 -3.27 -2.78
C GLN A 133 32.96 -3.52 -4.10
N LYS A 134 32.93 -4.78 -4.57
CA LYS A 134 32.22 -5.17 -5.80
C LYS A 134 30.71 -4.98 -5.68
N ILE A 135 30.11 -5.37 -4.55
CA ILE A 135 28.69 -5.20 -4.27
C ILE A 135 28.30 -3.71 -4.34
N LYS A 136 29.10 -2.82 -3.76
CA LYS A 136 28.85 -1.36 -3.81
C LYS A 136 28.88 -0.78 -5.23
N GLN A 137 29.61 -1.41 -6.15
CA GLN A 137 29.75 -0.97 -7.54
C GLN A 137 28.72 -1.63 -8.46
N MET A 138 28.08 -2.72 -8.02
CA MET A 138 27.16 -3.50 -8.82
C MET A 138 25.85 -2.74 -9.06
N GLN A 139 25.34 -2.82 -10.29
CA GLN A 139 24.01 -2.35 -10.66
C GLN A 139 23.22 -3.52 -11.24
N ILE A 140 22.01 -3.73 -10.74
CA ILE A 140 21.11 -4.77 -11.24
C ILE A 140 20.42 -4.25 -12.50
N SER A 141 20.56 -4.99 -13.61
CA SER A 141 19.87 -4.68 -14.87
C SER A 141 18.71 -5.64 -15.09
N LEU A 142 17.52 -5.09 -15.31
CA LEU A 142 16.30 -5.86 -15.58
C LEU A 142 16.30 -6.54 -16.97
N THR A 143 17.23 -6.18 -17.86
CA THR A 143 17.27 -6.70 -19.24
C THR A 143 17.72 -8.15 -19.34
N GLY A 144 18.48 -8.65 -18.34
CA GLY A 144 18.97 -10.03 -18.28
C GLY A 144 18.18 -10.94 -17.35
N GLU A 145 17.20 -10.40 -16.60
CA GLU A 145 16.53 -11.11 -15.51
C GLU A 145 15.04 -11.28 -15.79
N PRO A 146 14.59 -12.46 -16.26
CA PRO A 146 13.19 -12.66 -16.69
C PRO A 146 12.19 -12.52 -15.55
N VAL A 147 12.57 -12.96 -14.33
CA VAL A 147 11.72 -12.84 -13.14
C VAL A 147 11.60 -11.36 -12.72
N LEU A 148 12.72 -10.66 -12.53
CA LEU A 148 12.71 -9.25 -12.14
C LEU A 148 12.08 -8.33 -13.19
N ARG A 149 12.15 -8.68 -14.48
CA ARG A 149 11.47 -7.94 -15.53
C ARG A 149 9.94 -7.94 -15.38
N LEU A 150 9.38 -9.04 -14.85
CA LEU A 150 7.94 -9.16 -14.59
C LEU A 150 7.55 -8.55 -13.24
N THR A 151 8.38 -8.74 -12.21
CA THR A 151 8.03 -8.38 -10.84
C THR A 151 8.47 -6.97 -10.47
N GLY A 152 9.49 -6.44 -11.13
CA GLY A 152 10.17 -5.21 -10.72
C GLY A 152 10.98 -5.38 -9.43
N LEU A 153 11.86 -4.41 -9.17
CA LEU A 153 12.64 -4.32 -7.92
C LEU A 153 11.84 -3.68 -6.77
N SER A 154 10.75 -2.99 -7.10
CA SER A 154 9.85 -2.38 -6.14
C SER A 154 8.40 -2.64 -6.53
N ALA A 155 7.54 -2.72 -5.53
CA ALA A 155 6.11 -2.81 -5.76
C ALA A 155 5.64 -1.53 -6.46
N ALA A 156 4.92 -1.67 -7.58
CA ALA A 156 4.31 -0.53 -8.26
C ALA A 156 3.33 0.23 -7.33
N THR A 157 3.43 1.56 -7.33
CA THR A 157 2.47 2.43 -6.63
C THR A 157 1.34 2.80 -7.58
N LEU A 158 0.11 2.39 -7.25
CA LEU A 158 -1.10 2.77 -7.99
C LEU A 158 -1.83 3.89 -7.25
N PRO A 159 -2.69 4.67 -7.96
CA PRO A 159 -3.60 5.59 -7.30
C PRO A 159 -4.40 4.86 -6.21
N HIS A 160 -4.68 5.56 -5.10
CA HIS A 160 -5.58 5.06 -4.06
C HIS A 160 -5.05 3.88 -3.22
N MET A 161 -3.75 3.59 -3.27
CA MET A 161 -3.11 2.56 -2.44
C MET A 161 -2.66 3.04 -1.05
N ASP A 162 -2.74 4.34 -0.79
CA ASP A 162 -2.18 5.01 0.39
C ASP A 162 -3.19 6.01 0.99
N TYR A 163 -4.34 5.51 1.43
CA TYR A 163 -5.25 6.33 2.25
C TYR A 163 -4.87 6.32 3.73
N GLU A 164 -4.01 5.37 4.14
CA GLU A 164 -3.54 5.18 5.51
C GLU A 164 -4.66 4.99 6.56
N VAL A 165 -5.88 4.68 6.13
CA VAL A 165 -7.03 4.49 7.03
C VAL A 165 -6.97 3.14 7.73
N ALA A 166 -6.31 2.14 7.14
CA ALA A 166 -6.22 0.78 7.65
C ALA A 166 -4.80 0.17 7.56
N GLY A 167 -3.78 1.02 7.69
CA GLY A 167 -2.36 0.66 7.50
C GLY A 167 -1.84 -0.36 8.51
N THR A 168 -2.21 -0.23 9.79
CA THR A 168 -1.89 -1.21 10.84
C THR A 168 -3.09 -2.07 11.23
N PRO A 169 -2.88 -3.27 11.82
CA PRO A 169 -3.99 -4.09 12.32
C PRO A 169 -4.88 -3.37 13.36
N ALA A 170 -4.27 -2.56 14.23
CA ALA A 170 -4.99 -1.79 15.25
C ALA A 170 -5.84 -0.68 14.61
N GLN A 171 -5.25 0.12 13.72
CA GLN A 171 -5.99 1.16 12.97
C GLN A 171 -7.14 0.55 12.15
N ARG A 172 -6.89 -0.59 11.49
CA ARG A 172 -7.90 -1.31 10.72
C ARG A 172 -9.09 -1.73 11.57
N LYS A 173 -8.84 -2.23 12.78
CA LYS A 173 -9.92 -2.61 13.71
C LYS A 173 -10.75 -1.38 14.09
N VAL A 174 -10.11 -0.29 14.50
CA VAL A 174 -10.79 0.96 14.86
C VAL A 174 -11.61 1.51 13.69
N TRP A 175 -11.03 1.48 12.48
CA TRP A 175 -11.71 1.90 11.26
C TRP A 175 -12.92 1.02 10.94
N GLN A 176 -12.79 -0.31 11.07
CA GLN A 176 -13.88 -1.24 10.83
C GLN A 176 -15.03 -1.00 11.81
N ASP A 177 -14.73 -0.88 13.10
CA ASP A 177 -15.73 -0.59 14.14
C ASP A 177 -16.48 0.73 13.84
N LYS A 178 -15.78 1.76 13.37
CA LYS A 178 -16.37 3.03 12.96
C LYS A 178 -17.30 2.87 11.75
N ILE A 179 -16.88 2.14 10.72
CA ILE A 179 -17.68 1.91 9.52
C ILE A 179 -18.93 1.08 9.86
N ASP A 180 -18.80 0.08 10.72
CA ASP A 180 -19.92 -0.77 11.14
C ASP A 180 -20.97 0.03 11.93
N GLN A 181 -20.52 0.90 12.85
CA GLN A 181 -21.41 1.81 13.57
C GLN A 181 -22.12 2.79 12.63
N GLN A 182 -21.40 3.39 11.68
CA GLN A 182 -22.00 4.30 10.70
C GLN A 182 -23.01 3.58 9.79
N GLY A 183 -22.69 2.37 9.35
CA GLY A 183 -23.58 1.54 8.55
C GLY A 183 -24.88 1.21 9.30
N ALA A 184 -24.79 0.86 10.58
CA ALA A 184 -25.96 0.60 11.42
C ALA A 184 -26.86 1.84 11.57
N VAL A 185 -26.27 3.02 11.76
CA VAL A 185 -27.01 4.30 11.84
C VAL A 185 -27.73 4.60 10.52
N LEU A 186 -27.06 4.42 9.38
CA LEU A 186 -27.67 4.67 8.06
C LEU A 186 -28.77 3.65 7.74
N LYS A 187 -28.60 2.38 8.14
CA LYS A 187 -29.62 1.35 8.01
C LYS A 187 -30.86 1.66 8.86
N ALA A 188 -30.68 2.13 10.09
CA ALA A 188 -31.78 2.57 10.95
C ALA A 188 -32.56 3.77 10.36
N ARG A 189 -31.90 4.60 9.56
CA ARG A 189 -32.52 5.70 8.81
C ARG A 189 -33.21 5.27 7.51
N GLY A 190 -33.12 4.00 7.13
CA GLY A 190 -33.64 3.49 5.85
C GLY A 190 -32.81 3.90 4.63
N LEU A 191 -31.59 4.41 4.83
CA LEU A 191 -30.71 4.87 3.75
C LEU A 191 -29.82 3.76 3.19
N LEU A 192 -29.69 2.64 3.89
CA LEU A 192 -29.00 1.43 3.46
C LEU A 192 -29.95 0.23 3.57
N SER A 193 -29.76 -0.75 2.68
CA SER A 193 -30.51 -2.01 2.67
C SER A 193 -29.98 -3.04 3.66
#